data_AF-A0A843QYX6-F1
#
_entry.id   AF-A0A843QYX6-F1
#
_cell.length_a   1.000
_cell.length_b   1.000
_cell.length_c   1.000
_cell.angle_alpha   90.00
_cell.angle_beta   90.00
_cell.angle_gamma   90.00
#
_symmetry.space_group_name_H-M   'P 1'
#
loop_
_entity.id
_entity.type
_entity.pdbx_description
1 polymer ?
#
loop_
_entity_poly.entity_id
_entity_poly.type
_entity_poly.pdbx_seq_one_letter_code
_entity_poly.pdbx_strand_id
1 'polypeptide(L)'
;MYYFGDDGARYTNQFYSNWGNMYYFGSDGARYTDQFYSNWGKMYYFGDDGVRWTNQFMSAWGNIYYFGSDGSRATSTTINLGYGDLTFDSNGVLTNTNSFIGSIVNGAIDGWLNYKILPSLTIAQAILESAWGQSTLASQYHNLFGIKGSYNGSSVSMLTAEVYNGVTQYIYDYFRAYPNNDASVNDHALFLVENSRYANLIGNTSASSVTTLIRQDGYATDPNYSSSLMTLINTYGLTKYDQIAFSAKSM
;
A
#
# COMPACT_ATOMS: atom_id res chain seq x y z
N MET A 1 -19.94 5.04 -25.91
CA MET A 1 -20.46 6.34 -26.41
C MET A 1 -19.66 6.71 -27.66
N TYR A 2 -20.33 7.11 -28.75
CA TYR A 2 -19.70 7.60 -29.98
C TYR A 2 -19.74 9.13 -30.00
N TYR A 3 -18.71 9.77 -30.54
CA TYR A 3 -18.67 11.22 -30.70
C TYR A 3 -18.45 11.58 -32.16
N PHE A 4 -19.15 12.63 -32.61
CA PHE A 4 -19.08 13.15 -33.98
C PHE A 4 -18.70 14.63 -33.91
N GLY A 5 -17.79 15.06 -34.79
CA GLY A 5 -17.41 16.46 -34.92
C GLY A 5 -18.49 17.30 -35.58
N ASP A 6 -18.26 18.62 -35.66
CA ASP A 6 -19.17 19.58 -36.30
C ASP A 6 -19.35 19.33 -37.82
N ASP A 7 -18.39 18.63 -38.43
CA ASP A 7 -18.43 18.14 -39.81
C ASP A 7 -19.20 16.81 -39.95
N GLY A 8 -19.73 16.27 -38.86
CA GLY A 8 -20.40 14.97 -38.80
C GLY A 8 -19.44 13.79 -38.86
N ALA A 9 -18.12 14.00 -38.85
CA ALA A 9 -17.15 12.92 -38.86
C ALA A 9 -17.04 12.26 -37.48
N ARG A 10 -17.04 10.93 -37.45
CA ARG A 10 -16.90 10.17 -36.20
C ARG A 10 -15.48 10.25 -35.68
N TYR A 11 -15.32 10.46 -34.38
CA TYR A 11 -14.03 10.40 -33.72
C TYR A 11 -13.55 8.95 -33.62
N THR A 12 -12.39 8.67 -34.21
CA THR A 12 -11.75 7.35 -34.17
C THR A 12 -10.24 7.48 -34.07
N ASN A 13 -9.60 6.61 -33.27
CA ASN A 13 -8.16 6.59 -33.00
C ASN A 13 -7.57 7.95 -32.56
N GLN A 14 -8.34 8.76 -31.85
CA GLN A 14 -7.92 10.12 -31.51
C GLN A 14 -8.31 10.55 -30.12
N PHE A 15 -7.49 11.46 -29.57
CA PHE A 15 -7.79 12.16 -28.34
C PHE A 15 -8.82 13.26 -28.58
N TYR A 16 -9.64 13.49 -27.56
CA TYR A 16 -10.60 14.58 -27.52
C TYR A 16 -10.49 15.28 -26.18
N SER A 17 -10.35 16.60 -26.21
CA SER A 17 -10.28 17.42 -25.00
C SER A 17 -11.54 18.27 -24.88
N ASN A 18 -12.22 18.19 -23.74
CA ASN A 18 -13.38 19.02 -23.45
C ASN A 18 -13.49 19.30 -21.96
N TRP A 19 -13.79 20.55 -21.59
CA TRP A 19 -13.89 21.02 -20.20
C TRP A 19 -12.70 20.63 -19.31
N GLY A 20 -11.49 20.64 -19.85
CA GLY A 20 -10.27 20.26 -19.14
C GLY A 20 -10.04 18.75 -19.02
N ASN A 21 -11.00 17.92 -19.42
CA ASN A 21 -10.86 16.47 -19.45
C ASN A 21 -10.32 16.01 -20.80
N MET A 22 -9.53 14.93 -20.76
CA MET A 22 -9.03 14.26 -21.95
C MET A 22 -9.66 12.88 -22.09
N TYR A 23 -10.16 12.57 -23.27
CA TYR A 23 -10.80 11.31 -23.64
C TYR A 23 -10.06 10.70 -24.82
N TYR A 24 -10.25 9.40 -25.06
CA TYR A 24 -9.76 8.73 -26.27
C TYR A 24 -10.86 7.89 -26.90
N PHE A 25 -10.98 7.95 -28.21
CA PHE A 25 -11.91 7.15 -29.00
C PHE A 25 -11.15 6.13 -29.83
N GLY A 26 -11.51 4.85 -29.68
CA GLY A 26 -10.88 3.73 -30.36
C GLY A 26 -11.12 3.70 -31.87
N SER A 27 -10.62 2.66 -32.53
CA SER A 27 -10.81 2.45 -33.97
C SER A 27 -12.27 2.21 -34.36
N ASP A 28 -13.03 1.59 -33.46
CA ASP A 28 -14.47 1.40 -33.58
C ASP A 28 -15.27 2.69 -33.33
N GLY A 29 -14.61 3.73 -32.82
CA GLY A 29 -15.19 5.01 -32.43
C GLY A 29 -15.81 5.01 -31.03
N ALA A 30 -15.66 3.92 -30.26
CA ALA A 30 -16.09 3.89 -28.88
C ALA A 30 -15.09 4.65 -28.01
N ARG A 31 -15.60 5.47 -27.10
CA ARG A 31 -14.80 6.09 -26.04
C ARG A 31 -14.22 5.01 -25.12
N TYR A 32 -12.93 5.09 -24.81
CA TYR A 32 -12.28 4.23 -23.82
C TYR A 32 -12.79 4.56 -22.42
N THR A 33 -13.13 3.52 -21.67
CA THR A 33 -13.59 3.57 -20.27
C THR A 33 -13.06 2.34 -19.56
N ASP A 34 -12.57 2.51 -18.33
CA ASP A 34 -11.89 1.46 -17.54
C ASP A 34 -10.83 0.67 -18.31
N GLN A 35 -10.01 1.40 -19.07
CA GLN A 35 -9.08 0.77 -20.01
C GLN A 35 -7.74 1.50 -20.09
N PHE A 36 -6.69 0.69 -20.21
CA PHE A 36 -5.37 1.17 -20.56
C PHE A 36 -5.24 1.48 -22.05
N TYR A 37 -4.49 2.54 -22.33
CA TYR A 37 -4.07 2.90 -23.67
C TYR A 37 -2.55 3.04 -23.70
N SER A 38 -1.92 2.36 -24.65
CA SER A 38 -0.48 2.39 -24.84
C SER A 38 -0.15 2.98 -26.20
N ASN A 39 0.60 4.07 -26.21
CA ASN A 39 1.15 4.63 -27.44
C ASN A 39 2.43 5.41 -27.14
N TRP A 40 3.34 5.48 -28.11
CA TRP A 40 4.62 6.20 -27.99
C TRP A 40 5.48 5.76 -26.80
N GLY A 41 5.41 4.48 -26.42
CA GLY A 41 6.12 3.95 -25.25
C GLY A 41 5.55 4.41 -23.90
N LYS A 42 4.42 5.12 -23.89
CA LYS A 42 3.74 5.59 -22.68
C LYS A 42 2.44 4.79 -22.47
N MET A 43 2.09 4.60 -21.21
CA MET A 43 0.84 3.99 -20.80
C MET A 43 -0.04 5.02 -20.13
N TYR A 44 -1.32 5.04 -20.48
CA TYR A 44 -2.35 5.93 -19.96
C TYR A 44 -3.51 5.07 -19.46
N TYR A 45 -4.30 5.61 -18.54
CA TYR A 45 -5.52 4.96 -18.08
C TYR A 45 -6.70 5.91 -18.23
N PHE A 46 -7.82 5.39 -18.74
CA PHE A 46 -9.10 6.07 -18.83
C PHE A 46 -10.05 5.43 -17.83
N GLY A 47 -10.57 6.23 -16.89
CA GLY A 47 -11.50 5.75 -15.85
C GLY A 47 -12.86 5.34 -16.40
N ASP A 48 -13.76 4.94 -15.52
CA ASP A 48 -15.14 4.56 -15.80
C ASP A 48 -15.93 5.68 -16.50
N ASP A 49 -15.67 6.92 -16.11
CA ASP A 49 -16.17 8.15 -16.71
C ASP A 49 -15.55 8.47 -18.09
N GLY A 50 -14.53 7.70 -18.50
CA GLY A 50 -13.75 7.85 -19.72
C GLY A 50 -12.73 8.97 -19.68
N VAL A 51 -12.55 9.64 -18.54
CA VAL A 51 -11.55 10.69 -18.36
C VAL A 51 -10.19 10.04 -18.14
N ARG A 52 -9.17 10.54 -18.85
CA ARG A 52 -7.79 10.13 -18.68
C ARG A 52 -7.28 10.55 -17.31
N TRP A 53 -6.77 9.60 -16.54
CA TRP A 53 -6.21 9.88 -15.22
C TRP A 53 -4.96 10.76 -15.33
N THR A 54 -4.87 11.75 -14.44
CA THR A 54 -3.74 12.67 -14.30
C THR A 54 -3.56 13.01 -12.83
N ASN A 55 -2.31 13.15 -12.39
CA ASN A 55 -1.92 13.35 -10.99
C ASN A 55 -2.65 12.40 -10.01
N GLN A 56 -2.76 11.13 -10.40
CA GLN A 56 -3.64 10.16 -9.75
C GLN A 56 -2.86 8.89 -9.41
N PHE A 57 -2.96 8.46 -8.15
CA PHE A 57 -2.51 7.13 -7.73
C PHE A 57 -3.57 6.09 -8.03
N MET A 58 -3.11 4.92 -8.50
CA MET A 58 -3.91 3.72 -8.73
C MET A 58 -3.42 2.62 -7.81
N SER A 59 -4.32 1.98 -7.07
CA SER A 59 -4.09 0.65 -6.50
C SER A 59 -4.74 -0.38 -7.41
N ALA A 60 -3.92 -1.28 -7.96
CA ALA A 60 -4.38 -2.37 -8.79
C ALA A 60 -3.45 -3.58 -8.63
N TRP A 61 -4.04 -4.77 -8.51
CA TRP A 61 -3.31 -6.04 -8.43
C TRP A 61 -2.24 -6.09 -7.32
N GLY A 62 -2.52 -5.49 -6.16
CA GLY A 62 -1.59 -5.44 -5.04
C GLY A 62 -0.44 -4.46 -5.20
N ASN A 63 -0.51 -3.56 -6.19
CA ASN A 63 0.57 -2.62 -6.53
C ASN A 63 0.03 -1.20 -6.65
N ILE A 64 0.89 -0.23 -6.33
CA ILE A 64 0.60 1.19 -6.50
C ILE A 64 1.29 1.73 -7.75
N TYR A 65 0.52 2.41 -8.59
CA TYR A 65 0.98 3.12 -9.77
C TYR A 65 0.65 4.62 -9.66
N TYR A 66 1.34 5.46 -10.42
CA TYR A 66 1.04 6.88 -10.50
C TYR A 66 0.94 7.35 -11.94
N PHE A 67 -0.12 8.09 -12.26
CA PHE A 67 -0.29 8.78 -13.55
C PHE A 67 0.05 10.25 -13.39
N GLY A 68 1.09 10.72 -14.08
CA GLY A 68 1.60 12.08 -13.97
C GLY A 68 0.67 13.15 -14.52
N SER A 69 1.14 14.40 -14.50
CA SER A 69 0.38 15.54 -15.05
C SER A 69 0.16 15.43 -16.56
N ASP A 70 1.07 14.77 -17.28
CA ASP A 70 0.92 14.46 -18.70
C ASP A 70 0.00 13.25 -18.97
N GLY A 71 -0.52 12.62 -17.90
CA GLY A 71 -1.38 11.45 -17.87
C GLY A 71 -0.66 10.12 -18.10
N SER A 72 0.65 10.13 -18.32
CA SER A 72 1.40 8.89 -18.49
C SER A 72 1.72 8.25 -17.15
N ARG A 73 1.70 6.91 -17.11
CA ARG A 73 2.12 6.12 -15.95
C ARG A 73 3.62 6.32 -15.72
N ALA A 74 3.99 6.69 -14.50
CA ALA A 74 5.38 6.79 -14.09
C ALA A 74 6.06 5.41 -14.18
N THR A 75 7.19 5.34 -14.88
CA THR A 75 7.99 4.12 -15.06
C THR A 75 9.47 4.48 -15.07
N SER A 76 10.31 3.69 -14.39
CA SER A 76 11.77 3.91 -14.29
C SER A 76 12.14 5.33 -13.89
N THR A 77 11.43 5.89 -12.90
CA THR A 77 11.56 7.30 -12.55
C THR A 77 11.33 7.55 -11.06
N THR A 78 11.83 8.68 -10.58
CA THR A 78 11.54 9.21 -9.24
C THR A 78 10.83 10.53 -9.39
N ILE A 79 9.71 10.68 -8.69
CA ILE A 79 8.92 11.91 -8.65
C ILE A 79 8.87 12.44 -7.21
N ASN A 80 8.82 13.76 -7.06
CA ASN A 80 8.57 14.40 -5.78
C ASN A 80 7.26 15.17 -5.87
N LEU A 81 6.29 14.80 -5.03
CA LEU A 81 4.94 15.38 -5.02
C LEU A 81 4.71 16.34 -3.84
N GLY A 82 5.80 16.84 -3.25
CA GLY A 82 5.75 17.78 -2.12
C GLY A 82 5.80 17.13 -0.73
N TYR A 83 5.83 15.80 -0.67
CA TYR A 83 5.92 15.03 0.58
C TYR A 83 7.02 13.95 0.53
N GLY A 84 8.00 14.14 -0.36
CA GLY A 84 9.17 13.28 -0.50
C GLY A 84 9.24 12.54 -1.83
N ASP A 85 10.39 11.90 -2.05
CA ASP A 85 10.66 11.18 -3.29
C ASP A 85 9.94 9.82 -3.31
N LEU A 86 9.29 9.55 -4.44
CA LEU A 86 8.58 8.32 -4.78
C LEU A 86 9.21 7.73 -6.04
N THR A 87 9.72 6.51 -5.92
CA THR A 87 10.39 5.81 -7.02
C THR A 87 9.47 4.75 -7.60
N PHE A 88 9.43 4.66 -8.93
CA PHE A 88 8.67 3.68 -9.68
C PHE A 88 9.61 2.84 -10.54
N ASP A 89 9.43 1.53 -10.50
CA ASP A 89 10.24 0.58 -11.27
C ASP A 89 9.91 0.60 -12.77
N SER A 90 10.53 -0.29 -13.54
CA SER A 90 10.28 -0.40 -14.99
C SER A 90 8.86 -0.81 -15.36
N ASN A 91 8.14 -1.45 -14.44
CA ASN A 91 6.73 -1.81 -14.58
C ASN A 91 5.80 -0.71 -14.08
N GLY A 92 6.36 0.37 -13.53
CA GLY A 92 5.64 1.50 -12.96
C GLY A 92 5.09 1.25 -11.56
N VAL A 93 5.57 0.19 -10.89
CA VAL A 93 5.18 -0.15 -9.52
C VAL A 93 5.95 0.71 -8.55
N LEU A 94 5.26 1.27 -7.55
CA LEU A 94 5.86 2.00 -6.44
C LEU A 94 6.85 1.08 -5.71
N THR A 95 8.07 1.56 -5.56
CA THR A 95 9.16 0.85 -4.90
C THR A 95 9.90 1.78 -3.93
N ASN A 96 10.92 1.25 -3.25
CA ASN A 96 11.78 2.01 -2.37
C ASN A 96 13.23 1.56 -2.51
N THR A 97 14.18 2.49 -2.33
CA THR A 97 15.62 2.17 -2.32
C THR A 97 16.01 1.27 -1.15
N ASN A 98 15.29 1.35 -0.03
CA ASN A 98 15.30 0.34 1.01
C ASN A 98 14.41 -0.84 0.58
N SER A 99 15.04 -1.97 0.27
CA SER A 99 14.37 -3.16 -0.24
C SER A 99 13.30 -3.71 0.70
N PHE A 100 13.51 -3.62 2.02
CA PHE A 100 12.51 -4.08 2.99
C PHE A 100 11.25 -3.21 2.92
N ILE A 101 11.38 -1.88 2.99
CA ILE A 101 10.24 -0.97 2.83
C ILE A 101 9.54 -1.18 1.47
N GLY A 102 10.33 -1.35 0.40
CA GLY A 102 9.80 -1.63 -0.94
C GLY A 102 8.97 -2.92 -1.01
N SER A 103 9.27 -3.92 -0.17
CA SER A 103 8.55 -5.19 -0.12
C SER A 103 7.25 -5.19 0.68
N ILE A 104 6.93 -4.07 1.35
CA ILE A 104 5.73 -3.95 2.22
C ILE A 104 4.90 -2.70 1.94
N VAL A 105 5.42 -1.74 1.17
CA VAL A 105 4.78 -0.44 0.99
C VAL A 105 3.45 -0.53 0.26
N ASN A 106 3.35 -1.40 -0.76
CA ASN A 106 2.12 -1.56 -1.52
C ASN A 106 1.05 -2.23 -0.64
N GLY A 107 1.39 -3.29 0.10
CA GLY A 107 0.50 -3.92 1.08
C GLY A 107 0.06 -2.97 2.20
N ALA A 108 0.94 -2.07 2.66
CA ALA A 108 0.58 -1.08 3.69
C ALA A 108 -0.45 -0.05 3.16
N ILE A 109 -0.29 0.40 1.91
CA ILE A 109 -1.25 1.29 1.26
C ILE A 109 -2.59 0.57 1.01
N ASP A 110 -2.55 -0.68 0.54
CA ASP A 110 -3.75 -1.51 0.38
C ASP A 110 -4.46 -1.76 1.72
N GLY A 111 -3.70 -1.93 2.81
CA GLY A 111 -4.23 -1.99 4.17
C GLY A 111 -5.06 -0.76 4.55
N TRP A 112 -4.66 0.44 4.13
CA TRP A 112 -5.49 1.63 4.29
C TRP A 112 -6.73 1.62 3.39
N LEU A 113 -6.57 1.23 2.12
CA LEU A 113 -7.68 1.22 1.17
C LEU A 113 -8.80 0.27 1.61
N ASN A 114 -8.43 -0.93 2.08
CA ASN A 114 -9.35 -1.97 2.52
C ASN A 114 -9.82 -1.81 3.97
N TYR A 115 -8.91 -1.44 4.89
CA TYR A 115 -9.14 -1.55 6.34
C TYR A 115 -8.93 -0.25 7.10
N LYS A 116 -8.50 0.82 6.42
CA LYS A 116 -8.25 2.15 7.01
C LYS A 116 -7.22 2.12 8.14
N ILE A 117 -6.26 1.20 8.10
CA ILE A 117 -5.09 1.19 8.97
C ILE A 117 -3.97 2.02 8.34
N LEU A 118 -3.37 2.91 9.11
CA LEU A 118 -2.42 3.92 8.61
C LEU A 118 -1.12 3.27 8.09
N PRO A 119 -0.69 3.51 6.84
CA PRO A 119 0.49 2.87 6.26
C PRO A 119 1.78 3.14 7.05
N SER A 120 1.98 4.37 7.53
CA SER A 120 3.16 4.73 8.30
C SER A 120 3.28 3.96 9.62
N LEU A 121 2.15 3.69 10.30
CA LEU A 121 2.11 2.82 11.46
C LEU A 121 2.50 1.40 11.08
N THR A 122 1.85 0.83 10.07
CA THR A 122 2.06 -0.56 9.65
C THR A 122 3.50 -0.81 9.23
N ILE A 123 4.10 0.09 8.45
CA ILE A 123 5.50 -0.02 8.03
C ILE A 123 6.44 0.09 9.23
N ALA A 124 6.21 1.03 10.15
CA ALA A 124 7.04 1.18 11.35
C ALA A 124 6.96 -0.06 12.26
N GLN A 125 5.77 -0.63 12.45
CA GLN A 125 5.61 -1.89 13.18
C GLN A 125 6.32 -3.02 12.46
N ALA A 126 6.14 -3.19 11.15
CA ALA A 126 6.84 -4.22 10.40
C ALA A 126 8.35 -4.11 10.56
N ILE A 127 8.93 -2.90 10.49
CA ILE A 127 10.37 -2.67 10.72
C ILE A 127 10.77 -3.14 12.12
N LEU A 128 10.04 -2.74 13.15
CA LEU A 128 10.37 -3.00 14.55
C LEU A 128 10.19 -4.48 14.91
N GLU A 129 9.04 -5.05 14.62
CA GLU A 129 8.65 -6.42 15.00
C GLU A 129 9.48 -7.49 14.27
N SER A 130 9.89 -7.21 13.04
CA SER A 130 10.66 -8.17 12.22
C SER A 130 12.16 -7.95 12.23
N ALA A 131 12.64 -6.92 12.93
CA ALA A 131 14.01 -6.42 12.84
C ALA A 131 14.45 -6.21 11.38
N TRP A 132 13.73 -5.38 10.62
CA TRP A 132 13.98 -5.16 9.18
C TRP A 132 13.87 -6.44 8.33
N GLY A 133 12.92 -7.31 8.67
CA GLY A 133 12.70 -8.59 8.01
C GLY A 133 13.79 -9.64 8.30
N GLN A 134 14.72 -9.37 9.22
CA GLN A 134 15.84 -10.26 9.51
C GLN A 134 15.52 -11.36 10.53
N SER A 135 14.41 -11.26 11.26
CA SER A 135 14.01 -12.34 12.17
C SER A 135 13.78 -13.63 11.36
N THR A 136 14.06 -14.80 11.96
CA THR A 136 13.85 -16.09 11.27
C THR A 136 12.41 -16.27 10.80
N LEU A 137 11.46 -15.84 11.63
CA LEU A 137 10.03 -15.91 11.32
C LEU A 137 9.67 -15.01 10.11
N ALA A 138 10.24 -13.80 10.03
CA ALA A 138 10.03 -12.89 8.92
C ALA A 138 10.76 -13.32 7.64
N SER A 139 12.05 -13.62 7.72
CA SER A 139 12.89 -13.91 6.55
C SER A 139 12.54 -15.22 5.85
N GLN A 140 12.11 -16.26 6.59
CA GLN A 140 11.81 -17.58 6.02
C GLN A 140 10.32 -17.79 5.75
N TYR A 141 9.44 -17.18 6.55
CA TYR A 141 7.99 -17.44 6.51
C TYR A 141 7.17 -16.18 6.25
N HIS A 142 7.83 -15.07 5.94
CA HIS A 142 7.22 -13.78 5.65
C HIS A 142 6.35 -13.20 6.77
N ASN A 143 6.41 -13.73 7.99
CA ASN A 143 5.57 -13.28 9.10
C ASN A 143 6.26 -12.16 9.88
N LEU A 144 5.91 -10.92 9.51
CA LEU A 144 6.59 -9.71 9.98
C LEU A 144 6.16 -9.28 11.39
N PHE A 145 5.00 -9.75 11.85
CA PHE A 145 4.35 -9.25 13.07
C PHE A 145 4.17 -10.33 14.15
N GLY A 146 4.74 -11.52 13.95
CA GLY A 146 4.65 -12.62 14.91
C GLY A 146 3.22 -13.16 15.09
N ILE A 147 2.36 -13.07 14.07
CA ILE A 147 0.95 -13.48 14.19
C ILE A 147 0.88 -15.01 14.32
N LYS A 148 0.26 -15.48 15.39
CA LYS A 148 0.06 -16.91 15.68
C LYS A 148 -1.07 -17.52 14.85
N GLY A 149 -1.04 -18.84 14.67
CA GLY A 149 -2.05 -19.64 13.96
C GLY A 149 -1.65 -20.04 12.55
N SER A 150 -2.62 -20.03 11.63
CA SER A 150 -2.46 -20.42 10.23
C SER A 150 -3.04 -19.39 9.28
N TYR A 151 -2.37 -19.13 8.17
CA TYR A 151 -2.86 -18.29 7.07
C TYR A 151 -3.20 -19.17 5.86
N ASN A 152 -4.48 -19.30 5.51
CA ASN A 152 -4.95 -20.19 4.43
C ASN A 152 -4.40 -21.63 4.54
N GLY A 153 -4.32 -22.15 5.75
CA GLY A 153 -3.76 -23.47 6.05
C GLY A 153 -2.23 -23.52 6.20
N SER A 154 -1.51 -22.46 5.84
CA SER A 154 -0.05 -22.36 5.98
C SER A 154 0.34 -21.92 7.39
N SER A 155 1.21 -22.69 8.04
CA SER A 155 1.70 -22.44 9.40
C SER A 155 3.09 -23.04 9.59
N VAL A 156 3.84 -22.52 10.55
CA VAL A 156 5.14 -23.05 10.99
C VAL A 156 5.17 -23.19 12.50
N SER A 157 5.69 -24.32 13.00
CA SER A 157 5.95 -24.51 14.42
C SER A 157 7.35 -23.99 14.76
N MET A 158 7.45 -23.05 15.70
CA MET A 158 8.73 -22.48 16.13
C MET A 158 8.79 -22.36 17.65
N LEU A 159 10.01 -22.46 18.19
CA LEU A 159 10.27 -22.18 19.60
C LEU A 159 10.12 -20.68 19.85
N THR A 160 9.32 -20.31 20.84
CA THR A 160 9.11 -18.92 21.28
C THR A 160 9.33 -18.79 22.79
N ALA A 161 9.74 -17.59 23.22
CA ALA A 161 9.91 -17.24 24.62
C ALA A 161 8.63 -16.60 25.15
N GLU A 162 7.94 -17.27 26.06
CA GLU A 162 6.75 -16.76 26.75
C GLU A 162 7.09 -16.37 28.19
N VAL A 163 6.51 -15.29 28.70
CA VAL A 163 6.74 -14.86 30.09
C VAL A 163 5.50 -15.16 30.92
N TYR A 164 5.62 -16.15 31.81
CA TYR A 164 4.57 -16.49 32.78
C TYR A 164 5.04 -16.10 34.18
N ASN A 165 4.32 -15.20 34.84
CA ASN A 165 4.66 -14.71 36.20
C ASN A 165 6.12 -14.21 36.34
N GLY A 166 6.64 -13.57 35.29
CA GLY A 166 8.02 -13.06 35.27
C GLY A 166 9.09 -14.11 34.95
N VAL A 167 8.71 -15.36 34.65
CA VAL A 167 9.64 -16.43 34.24
C VAL A 167 9.50 -16.68 32.74
N THR A 168 10.62 -16.57 32.02
CA THR A 168 10.69 -16.93 30.60
C THR A 168 10.66 -18.45 30.44
N GLN A 169 9.71 -18.95 29.66
CA GLN A 169 9.60 -20.34 29.25
C GLN A 169 9.71 -20.44 27.73
N TYR A 170 10.42 -21.46 27.24
CA TYR A 170 10.54 -21.72 25.81
C TYR A 170 9.55 -22.82 25.42
N ILE A 171 8.56 -22.48 24.61
CA ILE A 171 7.53 -23.40 24.14
C ILE A 171 7.45 -23.39 22.62
N TYR A 172 6.98 -24.47 22.03
CA TYR A 172 6.62 -24.46 20.61
C TYR A 172 5.25 -23.82 20.44
N ASP A 173 5.15 -22.86 19.53
CA ASP A 173 3.90 -22.27 19.11
C ASP A 173 3.80 -22.30 17.58
N TYR A 174 2.58 -22.15 17.06
CA TYR A 174 2.29 -22.12 15.64
C TYR A 174 2.14 -20.68 15.19
N PHE A 175 2.90 -20.32 14.17
CA PHE A 175 2.85 -19.00 13.55
C PHE A 175 2.33 -19.09 12.13
N ARG A 176 1.60 -18.06 11.70
CA ARG A 176 1.16 -17.94 10.31
C ARG A 176 2.38 -17.90 9.40
N ALA A 177 2.28 -18.50 8.22
CA ALA A 177 3.29 -18.40 7.17
C ALA A 177 2.63 -17.83 5.90
N TYR A 178 3.29 -16.85 5.27
CA TYR A 178 2.73 -16.09 4.16
C TYR A 178 3.51 -16.31 2.86
N PRO A 179 2.86 -16.15 1.70
CA PRO A 179 3.55 -16.26 0.41
C PRO A 179 4.53 -15.12 0.13
N ASN A 180 4.34 -13.95 0.76
CA ASN A 180 5.20 -12.78 0.62
C ASN A 180 4.94 -11.78 1.77
N ASN A 181 5.77 -10.74 1.84
CA ASN A 181 5.68 -9.72 2.89
C ASN A 181 4.37 -8.90 2.82
N ASP A 182 3.90 -8.55 1.62
CA ASP A 182 2.63 -7.81 1.46
C ASP A 182 1.43 -8.61 1.99
N ALA A 183 1.44 -9.94 1.87
CA ALA A 183 0.39 -10.80 2.44
C ALA A 183 0.39 -10.75 3.98
N SER A 184 1.57 -10.72 4.62
CA SER A 184 1.66 -10.53 6.08
C SER A 184 1.18 -9.15 6.51
N VAL A 185 1.43 -8.12 5.71
CA VAL A 185 1.00 -6.74 5.97
C VAL A 185 -0.52 -6.60 5.88
N ASN A 186 -1.11 -7.16 4.83
CA ASN A 186 -2.56 -7.16 4.66
C ASN A 186 -3.26 -7.95 5.78
N ASP A 187 -2.70 -9.09 6.18
CA ASP A 187 -3.24 -9.90 7.29
C ASP A 187 -3.09 -9.21 8.66
N HIS A 188 -2.03 -8.42 8.86
CA HIS A 188 -1.88 -7.58 10.05
C HIS A 188 -2.94 -6.47 10.13
N ALA A 189 -3.23 -5.81 9.01
CA ALA A 189 -4.30 -4.81 8.96
C ALA A 189 -5.67 -5.45 9.31
N LEU A 190 -5.94 -6.65 8.79
CA LEU A 190 -7.15 -7.42 9.14
C LEU A 190 -7.17 -7.80 10.62
N PHE A 191 -6.05 -8.29 11.18
CA PHE A 191 -5.92 -8.59 12.61
C PHE A 191 -6.27 -7.39 13.50
N LEU A 192 -5.84 -6.18 13.13
CA LEU A 192 -6.20 -4.97 13.87
C LEU A 192 -7.69 -4.65 13.77
N VAL A 193 -8.30 -4.84 12.60
CA VAL A 193 -9.73 -4.58 12.40
C VAL A 193 -10.63 -5.59 13.11
N GLU A 194 -10.26 -6.87 13.11
CA GLU A 194 -11.05 -7.94 13.74
C GLU A 194 -11.00 -7.88 15.27
N ASN A 195 -9.95 -7.28 15.83
CA ASN A 195 -9.80 -7.14 17.27
C ASN A 195 -10.35 -5.78 17.74
N SER A 196 -11.53 -5.79 18.36
CA SER A 196 -12.24 -4.59 18.83
C SER A 196 -11.41 -3.68 19.76
N ARG A 197 -10.35 -4.23 20.38
CA ARG A 197 -9.34 -3.50 21.14
C ARG A 197 -8.71 -2.34 20.35
N TYR A 198 -8.53 -2.48 19.04
CA TYR A 198 -7.84 -1.51 18.17
C TYR A 198 -8.79 -0.70 17.29
N ALA A 199 -10.10 -0.72 17.56
CA ALA A 199 -11.10 -0.04 16.73
C ALA A 199 -10.89 1.48 16.63
N ASN A 200 -10.23 2.09 17.62
CA ASN A 200 -9.86 3.51 17.66
C ASN A 200 -8.75 3.90 16.65
N LEU A 201 -8.08 2.92 16.04
CA LEU A 201 -7.04 3.14 15.03
C LEU A 201 -7.64 3.30 13.62
N ILE A 202 -8.80 2.69 13.39
CA ILE A 202 -9.43 2.59 12.07
C ILE A 202 -9.84 3.99 11.59
N GLY A 203 -9.26 4.42 10.47
CA GLY A 203 -9.52 5.73 9.86
C GLY A 203 -8.77 6.89 10.52
N ASN A 204 -7.95 6.64 11.53
CA ASN A 204 -7.16 7.68 12.16
C ASN A 204 -5.96 8.06 11.27
N THR A 205 -5.90 9.32 10.86
CA THR A 205 -4.90 9.83 9.92
C THR A 205 -3.66 10.43 10.61
N SER A 206 -3.59 10.38 11.94
CA SER A 206 -2.49 10.98 12.72
C SER A 206 -1.51 9.91 13.20
N ALA A 207 -0.30 9.90 12.63
CA ALA A 207 0.79 9.01 13.05
C ALA A 207 1.07 9.07 14.57
N SER A 208 1.10 10.26 15.16
CA SER A 208 1.29 10.43 16.60
C SER A 208 0.13 9.86 17.42
N SER A 209 -1.11 10.00 16.93
CA SER A 209 -2.28 9.45 17.60
C SER A 209 -2.25 7.93 17.56
N VAL A 210 -2.07 7.32 16.38
CA VAL A 210 -2.17 5.86 16.24
C VAL A 210 -1.04 5.13 16.95
N THR A 211 0.18 5.68 16.96
CA THR A 211 1.31 5.09 17.72
C THR A 211 1.10 5.17 19.23
N THR A 212 0.41 6.18 19.72
CA THR A 212 0.03 6.29 21.14
C THR A 212 -1.07 5.30 21.49
N LEU A 213 -2.14 5.27 20.70
CA LEU A 213 -3.32 4.43 20.93
C LEU A 213 -2.96 2.95 20.89
N ILE A 214 -2.26 2.48 19.86
CA ILE A 214 -1.94 1.05 19.72
C ILE A 214 -1.14 0.50 20.92
N ARG A 215 -0.28 1.34 21.53
CA ARG A 215 0.43 1.00 22.76
C ARG A 215 -0.50 0.99 23.98
N GLN A 216 -1.37 2.00 24.11
CA GLN A 216 -2.36 2.06 25.20
C GLN A 216 -3.33 0.89 25.16
N ASP A 217 -3.67 0.44 23.96
CA ASP A 217 -4.55 -0.70 23.69
C ASP A 217 -3.84 -2.04 24.00
N GLY A 218 -2.53 -2.02 24.27
CA GLY A 218 -1.77 -3.17 24.74
C GLY A 218 -1.24 -4.05 23.61
N TYR A 219 -0.90 -3.48 22.46
CA TYR A 219 -0.17 -4.20 21.41
C TYR A 219 1.24 -4.60 21.88
N ALA A 220 1.90 -3.72 22.65
CA ALA A 220 3.22 -3.97 23.22
C ALA A 220 3.29 -3.51 24.67
N THR A 221 4.05 -4.24 25.49
CA THR A 221 4.27 -3.89 26.91
C THR A 221 5.38 -2.88 27.11
N ASP A 222 6.24 -2.66 26.10
CA ASP A 222 7.34 -1.70 26.16
C ASP A 222 6.80 -0.26 26.36
N PRO A 223 7.20 0.47 27.42
CA PRO A 223 6.80 1.86 27.60
C PRO A 223 7.28 2.78 26.47
N ASN A 224 8.35 2.43 25.76
CA ASN A 224 8.93 3.24 24.68
C ASN A 224 8.37 2.90 23.29
N TYR A 225 7.41 1.97 23.19
CA TYR A 225 6.92 1.48 21.89
C TYR A 225 6.44 2.62 20.98
N SER A 226 5.60 3.53 21.50
CA SER A 226 5.12 4.69 20.75
C SER A 226 6.25 5.59 20.24
N SER A 227 7.25 5.88 21.09
CA SER A 227 8.42 6.68 20.70
C SER A 227 9.33 5.97 19.68
N SER A 228 9.45 4.64 19.77
CA SER A 228 10.21 3.83 18.80
C SER A 228 9.55 3.88 17.43
N LEU A 229 8.22 3.72 17.36
CA LEU A 229 7.47 3.83 16.12
C LEU A 229 7.56 5.24 15.52
N MET A 230 7.37 6.28 16.33
CA MET A 230 7.48 7.67 15.84
C MET A 230 8.90 8.00 15.34
N THR A 231 9.94 7.47 15.99
CA THR A 231 11.32 7.58 15.51
C THR A 231 11.45 6.98 14.12
N LEU A 232 10.99 5.74 13.90
CA LEU A 232 11.02 5.08 12.60
C LEU A 232 10.23 5.86 11.53
N ILE A 233 9.02 6.32 11.86
CA ILE A 233 8.18 7.12 10.96
C ILE A 233 8.92 8.37 10.48
N ASN A 234 9.57 9.09 11.40
CA ASN A 234 10.29 10.32 11.08
C ASN A 234 11.60 10.04 10.33
N THR A 235 12.39 9.07 10.79
CA THR A 235 13.69 8.74 10.17
C THR A 235 13.55 8.30 8.72
N TYR A 236 12.50 7.55 8.40
CA TYR A 236 12.28 7.01 7.05
C TYR A 236 11.21 7.78 6.25
N GLY A 237 10.69 8.87 6.80
CA GLY A 237 9.68 9.71 6.15
C GLY A 237 8.43 8.93 5.73
N LEU A 238 7.93 8.05 6.59
CA LEU A 238 6.90 7.07 6.24
C LEU A 238 5.52 7.69 5.99
N THR A 239 5.26 8.90 6.48
CA THR A 239 3.99 9.62 6.28
C THR A 239 3.72 9.97 4.82
N LYS A 240 4.72 9.90 3.95
CA LYS A 240 4.53 10.02 2.50
C LYS A 240 3.60 8.94 1.93
N TYR A 241 3.60 7.75 2.52
CA TYR A 241 2.72 6.65 2.10
C TYR A 241 1.29 6.84 2.59
N ASP A 242 1.10 7.55 3.71
CA ASP A 242 -0.22 7.97 4.17
C ASP A 242 -0.85 8.92 3.12
N GLN A 243 -0.09 9.89 2.61
CA GLN A 243 -0.56 10.81 1.57
C GLN A 243 -0.97 10.09 0.28
N ILE A 244 -0.21 9.06 -0.12
CA ILE A 244 -0.56 8.21 -1.25
C ILE A 244 -1.87 7.48 -0.96
N ALA A 245 -1.98 6.84 0.20
CA ALA A 245 -3.16 6.06 0.56
C ALA A 245 -4.44 6.91 0.67
N PHE A 246 -4.32 8.19 1.05
CA PHE A 246 -5.46 9.11 1.13
C PHE A 246 -5.95 9.58 -0.25
N SER A 247 -5.11 9.49 -1.29
CA SER A 247 -5.41 9.97 -2.64
C SER A 247 -5.58 8.85 -3.68
N ALA A 248 -5.11 7.64 -3.37
CA ALA A 248 -5.17 6.49 -4.26
C ALA A 248 -6.62 6.04 -4.52
N LYS A 249 -6.86 5.64 -5.77
CA LYS A 249 -8.10 5.00 -6.21
C LYS A 249 -7.83 3.55 -6.52
N SER A 250 -8.70 2.68 -6.01
CA SER A 250 -8.72 1.27 -6.42
C SER A 250 -9.29 1.15 -7.83
N MET A 251 -8.70 0.28 -8.63
CA MET A 251 -9.26 -0.23 -9.88
C MET A 251 -10.34 -1.29 -9.59
#